data_AF-A0A969VXY5-F1
#
_entry.id   AF-A0A969VXY5-F1
#
_cell.length_a   1.000
_cell.length_b   1.000
_cell.length_c   1.000
_cell.angle_alpha   90.00
_cell.angle_beta   90.00
_cell.angle_gamma   90.00
#
_symmetry.space_group_name_H-M   'P 1'
#
loop_
_entity.id
_entity.type
_entity.pdbx_description
1 polymer ?
#
loop_
_entity_poly.entity_id
_entity_poly.type
_entity_poly.pdbx_seq_one_letter_code
_entity_poly.pdbx_strand_id
1 'polypeptide(L)'
;MTGQPVALAAYIAGGWAPSTAVLDDIRQHMKATLAPYAIPAHLVPLAVMPIQASTGKIDRKLLPDIAESHSLTHDRQPPHEPVGGDNGLIAMREVWRTVLRRDIDGDANFFDVGGHSLKAVELALEIARAFGIRIDVVDIFTHPTLAGLAAYVTSQHRRPAAGNPAVLPRPARTGRADIAVIAMACRFPGADSPEALWELIREGRESIRTLTDSDLRARGVPEALILDAQYVRRAAVLDRVDLFDPGYFGLSEREAVLMDPQHRLFLECTVEALSRAGRGRRSKQTANTGVWAGCYLPSYLVHHLGAARHLDPADPTTFHLAEIGNDKDYLPTRVAYLRGPRRPRHC
;
A
#
# COMPACT_ATOMS: atom_id res chain seq x y z
N MET A 1 -12.03 24.02 -8.54
CA MET A 1 -10.59 23.76 -8.29
C MET A 1 -10.36 23.81 -6.79
N THR A 2 -10.38 22.64 -6.15
CA THR A 2 -10.13 22.49 -4.71
C THR A 2 -8.66 22.75 -4.48
N GLY A 3 -8.30 23.88 -3.84
CA GLY A 3 -6.92 24.31 -3.56
C GLY A 3 -6.19 23.41 -2.55
N GLN A 4 -6.22 22.10 -2.73
CA GLN A 4 -5.40 21.16 -2.00
C GLN A 4 -3.96 21.22 -2.52
N PRO A 5 -2.95 21.26 -1.63
CA PRO A 5 -1.56 21.37 -2.02
C PRO A 5 -1.13 20.11 -2.80
N VAL A 6 -0.66 20.32 -4.03
CA VAL A 6 -0.38 19.28 -5.03
C VAL A 6 1.04 18.70 -4.88
N ALA A 7 1.90 19.34 -4.10
CA ALA A 7 3.28 18.93 -3.86
C ALA A 7 3.88 19.60 -2.60
N LEU A 8 4.89 18.97 -2.01
CA LEU A 8 5.76 19.57 -1.00
C LEU A 8 6.92 20.31 -1.69
N ALA A 9 7.17 21.56 -1.32
CA ALA A 9 8.32 22.34 -1.76
C ALA A 9 9.19 22.72 -0.56
N ALA A 10 10.50 22.63 -0.73
CA ALA A 10 11.48 23.12 0.23
C ALA A 10 12.25 24.30 -0.38
N TYR A 11 12.35 25.36 0.40
CA TYR A 11 13.07 26.57 0.04
C TYR A 11 14.41 26.60 0.77
N ILE A 12 15.51 26.71 0.03
CA ILE A 12 16.87 26.69 0.57
C ILE A 12 17.37 28.13 0.59
N ALA A 13 17.38 28.74 1.77
CA ALA A 13 17.86 30.11 1.93
C ALA A 13 19.38 30.15 2.08
N GLY A 14 20.05 30.91 1.21
CA GLY A 14 21.46 31.22 1.29
C GLY A 14 21.82 32.16 0.15
N GLY A 15 22.66 33.15 0.39
CA GLY A 15 23.09 34.15 -0.61
C GLY A 15 23.96 33.59 -1.74
N TRP A 16 23.77 32.34 -2.12
CA TRP A 16 24.51 31.60 -3.14
C TRP A 16 23.52 30.88 -4.06
N ALA A 17 23.85 30.78 -5.34
CA ALA A 17 23.11 29.98 -6.31
C ALA A 17 23.69 28.56 -6.32
N PRO A 18 23.03 27.56 -5.71
CA PRO A 18 23.53 26.19 -5.72
C PRO A 18 23.64 25.64 -7.13
N SER A 19 24.74 24.95 -7.41
CA SER A 19 24.84 24.11 -8.60
C SER A 19 23.90 22.91 -8.48
N THR A 20 23.54 22.33 -9.63
CA THR A 20 22.69 21.12 -9.69
C THR A 20 23.25 19.97 -8.86
N ALA A 21 24.57 19.79 -8.85
CA ALA A 21 25.24 18.77 -8.04
C ALA A 21 24.96 18.93 -6.53
N VAL A 22 24.95 20.16 -6.01
CA VAL A 22 24.69 20.39 -4.59
C VAL A 22 23.22 20.17 -4.24
N LEU A 23 22.29 20.51 -5.15
CA LEU A 23 20.88 20.20 -4.96
C LEU A 23 20.62 18.68 -4.95
N ASP A 24 21.36 17.92 -5.76
CA ASP A 24 21.28 16.46 -5.77
C ASP A 24 21.87 15.83 -4.50
N ASP A 25 22.98 16.36 -3.99
CA ASP A 25 23.54 15.94 -2.70
C ASP A 25 22.55 16.19 -1.54
N ILE A 26 21.92 17.37 -1.52
CA ILE A 26 20.88 17.70 -0.53
C ILE A 26 19.70 16.73 -0.66
N ARG A 27 19.27 16.43 -1.88
CA ARG A 27 18.18 15.48 -2.13
C ARG A 27 18.54 14.06 -1.69
N GLN A 28 19.78 13.63 -1.92
CA GLN A 28 20.28 12.32 -1.49
C GLN A 28 20.36 12.23 0.03
N HIS A 29 20.80 13.30 0.69
CA HIS A 29 20.79 13.42 2.13
C HIS A 29 19.35 13.35 2.70
N MET A 30 18.40 14.07 2.11
CA MET A 30 16.98 14.00 2.51
C MET A 30 16.39 12.60 2.33
N LYS A 31 16.73 11.89 1.25
CA LYS A 31 16.31 10.50 1.03
C LYS A 31 16.86 9.52 2.08
N ALA A 32 18.06 9.79 2.59
CA ALA A 32 18.67 8.97 3.64
C ALA A 32 18.06 9.23 5.02
N THR A 33 17.57 10.46 5.27
CA THR A 33 17.18 10.91 6.61
C THR A 33 15.66 11.05 6.80
N LEU A 34 14.87 11.20 5.73
CA LEU A 34 13.43 11.45 5.79
C LEU A 34 12.60 10.30 5.21
N ALA A 35 11.39 10.13 5.73
CA ALA A 35 10.40 9.20 5.19
C ALA A 35 9.96 9.65 3.78
N PRO A 36 9.58 8.72 2.87
CA PRO A 36 9.33 9.02 1.46
C PRO A 36 8.31 10.13 1.20
N TYR A 37 7.30 10.28 2.05
CA TYR A 37 6.26 11.30 1.94
C TYR A 37 6.72 12.71 2.37
N ALA A 38 7.82 12.81 3.12
CA ALA A 38 8.37 14.08 3.62
C ALA A 38 9.47 14.64 2.71
N ILE A 39 9.75 13.97 1.60
CA ILE A 39 10.75 14.40 0.62
C ILE A 39 10.07 15.40 -0.33
N PRO A 40 10.51 16.68 -0.35
CA PRO A 40 9.93 17.69 -1.20
C PRO A 40 10.15 17.37 -2.68
N ALA A 41 9.11 17.58 -3.49
CA ALA A 41 9.18 17.46 -4.94
C ALA A 41 9.98 18.61 -5.58
N HIS A 42 10.06 19.77 -4.90
CA HIS A 42 10.75 20.95 -5.39
C HIS A 42 11.77 21.46 -4.36
N LEU A 43 12.99 21.73 -4.81
CA LEU A 43 14.03 22.43 -4.05
C LEU A 43 14.26 23.78 -4.72
N VAL A 44 13.84 24.86 -4.06
CA VAL A 44 13.87 26.22 -4.61
C VAL A 44 14.91 27.04 -3.84
N PRO A 45 16.06 27.37 -4.44
CA PRO A 45 17.03 28.25 -3.78
C PRO A 45 16.48 29.68 -3.67
N LEU A 46 16.69 30.30 -2.52
CA LEU A 46 16.35 31.69 -2.23
C LEU A 46 17.57 32.40 -1.67
N ALA A 47 17.78 33.66 -2.05
CA ALA A 47 18.86 34.46 -1.46
C ALA A 47 18.67 34.67 0.05
N VAL A 48 17.43 34.96 0.48
CA VAL A 48 17.01 35.15 1.87
C VAL A 48 15.55 34.69 2.02
N MET A 49 15.20 34.14 3.18
CA MET A 49 13.81 33.78 3.48
C MET A 49 12.97 35.06 3.67
N PRO A 50 11.84 35.23 2.95
CA PRO A 50 11.02 36.42 3.10
C PRO A 50 10.36 36.41 4.49
N ILE A 51 10.65 37.42 5.29
CA ILE A 51 10.05 37.62 6.62
C ILE A 51 9.23 38.91 6.66
N GLN A 52 8.14 38.90 7.41
CA GLN A 52 7.35 40.10 7.64
C GLN A 52 8.08 41.04 8.60
N ALA A 53 8.33 42.28 8.15
CA ALA A 53 9.06 43.28 8.93
C ALA A 53 8.41 43.60 10.30
N SER A 54 7.10 43.39 10.44
CA SER A 54 6.34 43.66 11.67
C SER A 54 6.29 42.49 12.66
N THR A 55 6.44 41.24 12.21
CA THR A 55 6.22 40.04 13.05
C THR A 55 7.41 39.08 13.10
N GLY A 56 8.39 39.24 12.22
CA GLY A 56 9.54 38.33 12.08
C GLY A 56 9.19 36.93 11.58
N LYS A 57 7.92 36.66 11.23
CA LYS A 57 7.45 35.37 10.69
C LYS A 57 7.62 35.31 9.18
N ILE A 58 7.75 34.09 8.64
CA ILE A 58 7.90 33.84 7.19
C ILE A 58 6.64 34.33 6.45
N ASP A 59 6.83 35.19 5.45
CA ASP A 59 5.75 35.63 4.57
C ASP A 59 5.55 34.63 3.43
N ARG A 60 4.58 33.73 3.62
CA ARG A 60 4.24 32.69 2.64
C ARG A 60 3.74 33.22 1.29
N LYS A 61 3.24 34.46 1.23
CA LYS A 61 2.73 35.04 -0.02
C LYS A 61 3.86 35.53 -0.93
N LEU A 62 5.03 35.78 -0.37
CA LEU A 62 6.22 36.23 -1.08
C LEU A 62 7.13 35.06 -1.48
N LEU A 63 6.74 33.82 -1.17
CA LEU A 63 7.43 32.65 -1.68
C LEU A 63 7.14 32.50 -3.18
N PRO A 64 8.16 32.22 -4.01
CA PRO A 64 7.96 32.01 -5.44
C PRO A 64 6.92 30.93 -5.70
N ASP A 65 6.02 31.24 -6.64
CA ASP A 65 5.07 30.25 -7.12
C ASP A 65 5.82 29.19 -7.95
N ILE A 66 5.50 27.92 -7.67
CA ILE A 66 6.17 26.77 -8.27
C ILE A 66 5.83 26.70 -9.78
N ALA A 67 4.70 27.27 -10.18
CA ALA A 67 4.26 27.33 -11.58
C ALA A 67 5.13 28.25 -12.48
N GLU A 68 5.74 29.31 -11.93
CA GLU A 68 6.45 30.32 -12.73
C GLU A 68 7.93 30.00 -12.98
N SER A 69 8.51 29.04 -12.26
CA SER A 69 9.92 28.63 -12.45
C SER A 69 10.17 27.81 -13.73
N HIS A 70 9.14 27.64 -14.58
CA HIS A 70 9.20 26.90 -15.84
C HIS A 70 9.74 27.70 -17.04
N SER A 71 10.01 28.99 -16.88
CA SER A 71 10.59 29.81 -17.94
C SER A 71 11.84 30.49 -17.42
N LEU A 72 13.02 30.03 -17.86
CA LEU A 72 14.19 30.84 -18.26
C LEU A 72 15.45 29.97 -18.44
N THR A 73 16.00 30.03 -19.67
CA THR A 73 17.41 29.78 -20.11
C THR A 73 17.95 28.33 -20.06
N HIS A 74 18.46 27.71 -21.13
CA HIS A 74 19.44 28.20 -22.12
C HIS A 74 19.41 27.42 -23.46
N ASP A 75 20.21 27.95 -24.40
CA ASP A 75 20.19 27.92 -25.87
C ASP A 75 20.87 26.69 -26.57
N ARG A 76 20.63 26.59 -27.88
CA ARG A 76 21.16 25.77 -29.03
C ARG A 76 22.53 25.05 -28.89
N GLN A 77 22.85 23.92 -29.57
CA GLN A 77 23.00 23.69 -31.04
C GLN A 77 23.43 22.18 -31.36
N PRO A 78 23.72 21.68 -32.61
CA PRO A 78 22.83 20.95 -33.55
C PRO A 78 23.39 19.55 -34.04
N PRO A 79 23.05 19.01 -35.25
CA PRO A 79 22.50 17.67 -35.48
C PRO A 79 23.52 16.56 -35.77
N HIS A 80 23.18 15.30 -35.46
CA HIS A 80 23.86 14.13 -36.03
C HIS A 80 22.86 13.11 -36.61
N GLU A 81 23.14 12.74 -37.87
CA GLU A 81 22.46 11.78 -38.72
C GLU A 81 22.84 10.31 -38.42
N PRO A 82 22.14 9.30 -38.99
CA PRO A 82 21.69 8.11 -38.26
C PRO A 82 22.49 6.84 -38.60
N VAL A 83 22.83 6.00 -37.60
CA VAL A 83 23.02 4.54 -37.80
C VAL A 83 22.82 3.76 -36.47
N GLY A 84 21.78 2.92 -36.42
CA GLY A 84 21.76 1.61 -35.71
C GLY A 84 21.73 1.60 -34.17
N GLY A 85 20.55 1.39 -33.57
CA GLY A 85 20.42 0.88 -32.19
C GLY A 85 19.20 1.36 -31.38
N ASP A 86 18.58 2.48 -31.76
CA ASP A 86 17.73 3.30 -30.86
C ASP A 86 16.21 3.28 -31.10
N ASN A 87 15.67 2.40 -31.96
CA ASN A 87 14.23 2.42 -32.29
C ASN A 87 13.32 2.31 -31.05
N GLY A 88 13.73 1.54 -30.03
CA GLY A 88 12.96 1.38 -28.79
C GLY A 88 12.96 2.63 -27.91
N LEU A 89 14.08 3.34 -27.84
CA LEU A 89 14.21 4.55 -27.02
C LEU A 89 13.48 5.74 -27.65
N ILE A 90 13.57 5.87 -28.98
CA ILE A 90 12.84 6.90 -29.74
C ILE A 90 11.33 6.70 -29.62
N ALA A 91 10.85 5.47 -29.84
CA ALA A 91 9.44 5.15 -29.68
C ALA A 91 8.95 5.35 -28.23
N MET A 92 9.78 5.02 -27.23
CA MET A 92 9.42 5.21 -25.82
C MET A 92 9.33 6.70 -25.48
N ARG A 93 10.23 7.52 -26.03
CA ARG A 93 10.21 8.98 -25.86
C ARG A 93 8.90 9.57 -26.41
N GLU A 94 8.42 9.08 -27.53
CA GLU A 94 7.16 9.52 -28.13
C GLU A 94 5.92 9.14 -27.30
N VAL A 95 5.93 7.94 -26.74
CA VAL A 95 4.89 7.49 -25.81
C VAL A 95 4.88 8.36 -24.54
N TRP A 96 6.05 8.69 -23.99
CA TRP A 96 6.16 9.56 -22.83
C TRP A 96 5.72 10.99 -23.13
N ARG A 97 6.06 11.54 -24.31
CA ARG A 97 5.58 12.85 -24.76
C ARG A 97 4.06 12.91 -24.82
N THR A 98 3.43 11.86 -25.34
CA THR A 98 1.96 11.75 -25.45
C THR A 98 1.29 11.81 -24.08
N VAL A 99 1.81 11.05 -23.11
CA VAL A 99 1.22 10.93 -21.77
C VAL A 99 1.53 12.14 -20.88
N LEU A 100 2.76 12.66 -20.96
CA LEU A 100 3.22 13.76 -20.10
C LEU A 100 2.92 15.13 -20.68
N ARG A 101 2.57 15.22 -21.98
CA ARG A 101 2.33 16.45 -22.76
C ARG A 101 3.47 17.46 -22.66
N ARG A 102 4.69 16.97 -22.58
CA ARG A 102 5.93 17.75 -22.50
C ARG A 102 7.03 17.03 -23.25
N ASP A 103 8.02 17.78 -23.69
CA ASP A 103 9.24 17.16 -24.18
C ASP A 103 10.03 16.55 -23.01
N ILE A 104 10.68 15.43 -23.30
CA ILE A 104 11.49 14.67 -22.36
C ILE A 104 12.89 14.68 -22.93
N ASP A 105 13.84 15.23 -22.19
CA ASP A 105 15.25 15.25 -22.55
C ASP A 105 16.02 14.17 -21.76
N GLY A 106 17.02 13.55 -22.40
CA GLY A 106 17.88 12.57 -21.75
C GLY A 106 17.16 11.29 -21.28
N ASP A 107 17.73 10.65 -20.24
CA ASP A 107 17.16 9.48 -19.54
C ASP A 107 16.38 9.93 -18.30
N ALA A 108 15.26 10.61 -18.52
CA ALA A 108 14.46 11.13 -17.43
C ALA A 108 13.72 10.02 -16.68
N ASN A 109 13.52 10.21 -15.37
CA ASN A 109 12.63 9.39 -14.57
C ASN A 109 11.19 9.89 -14.71
N PHE A 110 10.25 8.98 -15.01
CA PHE A 110 8.84 9.23 -15.26
C PHE A 110 8.18 10.06 -14.15
N PHE A 111 8.51 9.78 -12.89
CA PHE A 111 7.93 10.46 -11.75
C PHE A 111 8.56 11.84 -11.51
N ASP A 112 9.84 12.00 -11.85
CA ASP A 112 10.56 13.28 -11.71
C ASP A 112 10.10 14.31 -12.77
N VAL A 113 9.57 13.86 -13.91
CA VAL A 113 9.03 14.73 -14.97
C VAL A 113 7.53 15.00 -14.88
N GLY A 114 6.88 14.61 -13.79
CA GLY A 114 5.45 14.87 -13.55
C GLY A 114 4.51 13.72 -13.93
N GLY A 115 5.03 12.49 -13.96
CA GLY A 115 4.25 11.25 -13.94
C GLY A 115 3.74 10.93 -12.53
N HIS A 116 2.50 10.47 -12.43
CA HIS A 116 1.88 10.01 -11.19
C HIS A 116 1.03 8.77 -11.47
N SER A 117 0.41 8.17 -10.45
CA SER A 117 -0.27 6.86 -10.57
C SER A 117 -1.29 6.79 -11.71
N LEU A 118 -2.07 7.84 -11.96
CA LEU A 118 -3.01 7.89 -13.09
C LEU A 118 -2.28 7.93 -14.44
N LYS A 119 -1.25 8.77 -14.58
CA LYS A 119 -0.42 8.81 -15.79
C LYS A 119 0.40 7.53 -15.99
N ALA A 120 0.74 6.80 -14.93
CA ALA A 120 1.40 5.50 -15.03
C ALA A 120 0.46 4.45 -15.64
N VAL A 121 -0.83 4.49 -15.31
CA VAL A 121 -1.85 3.64 -15.95
C VAL A 121 -1.99 4.01 -17.44
N GLU A 122 -2.08 5.30 -17.76
CA GLU A 122 -2.13 5.77 -19.15
C GLU A 122 -0.87 5.37 -19.94
N LEU A 123 0.30 5.52 -19.31
CA LEU A 123 1.58 5.10 -19.89
C LEU A 123 1.63 3.60 -20.16
N ALA A 124 1.16 2.76 -19.24
CA ALA A 124 1.09 1.31 -19.44
C ALA A 124 0.22 0.96 -20.66
N LEU A 125 -0.92 1.64 -20.84
CA LEU A 125 -1.84 1.42 -21.96
C LEU A 125 -1.27 1.91 -23.31
N GLU A 126 -0.53 3.03 -23.32
CA GLU A 126 0.12 3.53 -24.53
C GLU A 126 1.35 2.70 -24.91
N ILE A 127 2.14 2.23 -23.95
CA ILE A 127 3.24 1.30 -24.21
C ILE A 127 2.68 -0.01 -24.78
N ALA A 128 1.60 -0.54 -24.20
CA ALA A 128 0.98 -1.76 -24.70
C ALA A 128 0.47 -1.62 -26.14
N ARG A 129 -0.04 -0.44 -26.52
CA ARG A 129 -0.46 -0.14 -27.89
C ARG A 129 0.70 0.06 -28.85
N ALA A 130 1.70 0.87 -28.48
CA ALA A 130 2.82 1.23 -29.34
C ALA A 130 3.78 0.06 -29.58
N PHE A 131 3.97 -0.81 -28.59
CA PHE A 131 4.91 -1.92 -28.63
C PHE A 131 4.23 -3.29 -28.69
N GLY A 132 2.90 -3.39 -28.60
CA GLY A 132 2.20 -4.69 -28.69
C GLY A 132 2.55 -5.68 -27.58
N ILE A 133 3.06 -5.20 -26.43
CA ILE A 133 3.38 -6.02 -25.26
C ILE A 133 2.36 -5.79 -24.14
N ARG A 134 2.27 -6.71 -23.18
CA ARG A 134 1.55 -6.47 -21.92
C ARG A 134 2.56 -6.00 -20.88
N ILE A 135 2.31 -4.82 -20.31
CA ILE A 135 3.11 -4.20 -19.25
C ILE A 135 2.21 -3.89 -18.05
N ASP A 136 2.66 -4.21 -16.83
CA ASP A 136 1.94 -3.84 -15.60
C ASP A 136 2.37 -2.44 -15.15
N VAL A 137 1.50 -1.73 -14.43
CA VAL A 137 1.86 -0.47 -13.79
C VAL A 137 3.05 -0.65 -12.85
N VAL A 138 3.15 -1.81 -12.17
CA VAL A 138 4.29 -2.15 -11.31
C VAL A 138 5.62 -2.17 -12.08
N ASP A 139 5.61 -2.52 -13.38
CA ASP A 139 6.82 -2.53 -14.21
C ASP A 139 7.36 -1.12 -14.46
N ILE A 140 6.47 -0.12 -14.54
CA ILE A 140 6.81 1.31 -14.67
C ILE A 140 7.45 1.82 -13.38
N PHE A 141 6.94 1.39 -12.21
CA PHE A 141 7.57 1.70 -10.92
C PHE A 141 8.93 1.01 -10.74
N THR A 142 9.13 -0.14 -11.37
CA THR A 142 10.37 -0.92 -11.28
C THR A 142 11.45 -0.38 -12.22
N HIS A 143 11.05 0.13 -13.39
CA HIS A 143 11.94 0.71 -14.39
C HIS A 143 11.49 2.15 -14.70
N PRO A 144 11.66 3.09 -13.75
CA PRO A 144 11.04 4.40 -13.84
C PRO A 144 11.77 5.33 -14.80
N THR A 145 12.95 4.99 -15.32
CA THR A 145 13.70 5.83 -16.28
C THR A 145 13.34 5.50 -17.72
N LEU A 146 13.44 6.48 -18.62
CA LEU A 146 13.10 6.34 -20.03
C LEU A 146 13.89 5.20 -20.69
N ALA A 147 15.20 5.16 -20.48
CA ALA A 147 16.10 4.13 -20.96
C ALA A 147 15.86 2.79 -20.25
N GLY A 148 15.59 2.80 -18.95
CA GLY A 148 15.27 1.59 -18.18
C GLY A 148 13.99 0.92 -18.69
N LEU A 149 12.95 1.72 -18.94
CA LEU A 149 11.69 1.23 -19.48
C LEU A 149 11.83 0.80 -20.94
N ALA A 150 12.53 1.55 -21.77
CA ALA A 150 12.80 1.18 -23.17
C ALA A 150 13.60 -0.13 -23.26
N ALA A 151 14.60 -0.32 -22.40
CA ALA A 151 15.39 -1.55 -22.33
C ALA A 151 14.54 -2.73 -21.86
N TYR A 152 13.70 -2.53 -20.83
CA TYR A 152 12.76 -3.55 -20.35
C TYR A 152 11.80 -3.98 -21.47
N VAL A 153 11.13 -3.04 -22.12
CA VAL A 153 10.21 -3.30 -23.24
C VAL A 153 10.90 -4.01 -24.41
N THR A 154 12.11 -3.57 -24.78
CA THR A 154 12.90 -4.20 -25.84
C THR A 154 13.34 -5.62 -25.47
N SER A 155 13.64 -5.88 -24.20
CA SER A 155 13.98 -7.22 -23.70
C SER A 155 12.79 -8.18 -23.73
N GLN A 156 11.58 -7.68 -23.51
CA GLN A 156 10.34 -8.46 -23.66
C GLN A 156 10.03 -8.78 -25.14
N HIS A 157 10.44 -7.89 -26.05
CA HIS A 157 10.37 -8.13 -27.51
C HIS A 157 11.40 -9.15 -28.03
N ARG A 158 12.63 -9.16 -27.48
CA ARG A 158 13.71 -10.05 -27.92
C ARG A 158 13.64 -11.46 -27.39
N ARG A 159 12.73 -11.75 -26.45
CA ARG A 159 12.35 -13.12 -26.16
C ARG A 159 11.61 -13.66 -27.39
N PRO A 160 12.14 -14.70 -28.09
CA PRO A 160 11.27 -15.53 -28.92
C PRO A 160 10.11 -15.93 -28.03
N ALA A 161 8.91 -16.04 -28.59
CA ALA A 161 7.75 -16.58 -27.90
C ALA A 161 8.05 -18.03 -27.46
N ALA A 162 8.82 -18.18 -26.38
CA ALA A 162 8.85 -19.36 -25.56
C ALA A 162 7.44 -19.43 -25.02
N GLY A 163 6.63 -20.24 -25.70
CA GLY A 163 5.24 -20.45 -25.41
C GLY A 163 5.08 -20.62 -23.91
N ASN A 164 4.50 -19.59 -23.29
CA ASN A 164 3.88 -19.77 -21.99
C ASN A 164 2.87 -20.91 -22.20
N PRO A 165 2.85 -21.97 -21.37
CA PRO A 165 1.82 -23.00 -21.49
C PRO A 165 0.49 -22.27 -21.60
N ALA A 166 -0.25 -22.57 -22.68
CA ALA A 166 -1.42 -21.82 -23.08
C ALA A 166 -2.25 -21.47 -21.85
N VAL A 167 -2.33 -20.18 -21.51
CA VAL A 167 -3.50 -19.68 -20.81
C VAL A 167 -4.60 -19.91 -21.83
N LEU A 168 -5.26 -21.07 -21.71
CA LEU A 168 -6.44 -21.37 -22.51
C LEU A 168 -7.30 -20.10 -22.48
N PRO A 169 -7.70 -19.55 -23.63
CA PRO A 169 -8.57 -18.39 -23.65
C PRO A 169 -9.73 -18.71 -22.73
N ARG A 170 -9.86 -17.94 -21.63
CA ARG A 170 -10.96 -18.14 -20.69
C ARG A 170 -12.22 -17.98 -21.54
N PRO A 171 -13.03 -19.04 -21.73
CA PRO A 171 -14.19 -18.93 -22.59
C PRO A 171 -14.98 -17.71 -22.12
N ALA A 172 -15.37 -16.86 -23.07
CA ALA A 172 -16.23 -15.73 -22.76
C ALA A 172 -17.42 -16.30 -21.97
N ARG A 173 -17.52 -15.95 -20.68
CA ARG A 173 -18.60 -16.43 -19.81
C ARG A 173 -19.88 -15.73 -20.25
N THR A 174 -20.48 -16.21 -21.33
CA THR A 174 -21.82 -15.85 -21.77
C THR A 174 -22.80 -16.60 -20.88
N GLY A 175 -23.06 -16.05 -19.68
CA GLY A 175 -24.00 -16.63 -18.71
C GLY A 175 -23.63 -16.34 -17.25
N ARG A 176 -24.66 -16.32 -16.39
CA ARG A 176 -24.50 -16.31 -14.93
C ARG A 176 -23.89 -17.64 -14.53
N ALA A 177 -22.57 -17.69 -14.36
CA ALA A 177 -21.91 -18.92 -13.98
C ALA A 177 -21.74 -19.03 -12.47
N ASP A 178 -22.04 -20.22 -11.96
CA ASP A 178 -22.07 -20.55 -10.55
C ASP A 178 -20.72 -20.33 -9.87
N ILE A 179 -20.78 -20.12 -8.54
CA ILE A 179 -19.60 -19.93 -7.69
C ILE A 179 -19.48 -21.16 -6.80
N ALA A 180 -18.37 -21.89 -6.96
CA ALA A 180 -18.05 -23.02 -6.09
C ALA A 180 -17.32 -22.52 -4.84
N VAL A 181 -17.82 -22.89 -3.66
CA VAL A 181 -17.08 -22.77 -2.40
C VAL A 181 -16.14 -23.96 -2.30
N ILE A 182 -14.84 -23.73 -2.53
CA ILE A 182 -13.84 -24.81 -2.61
C ILE A 182 -13.15 -25.14 -1.29
N ALA A 183 -13.27 -24.26 -0.29
CA ALA A 183 -12.78 -24.46 1.07
C ALA A 183 -13.36 -23.41 2.02
N MET A 184 -13.29 -23.69 3.32
CA MET A 184 -13.69 -22.77 4.39
C MET A 184 -12.81 -22.97 5.63
N ALA A 185 -12.72 -21.93 6.44
CA ALA A 185 -12.13 -21.96 7.78
C ALA A 185 -12.91 -20.99 8.65
N CYS A 186 -13.04 -21.29 9.93
CA CYS A 186 -13.82 -20.47 10.84
C CYS A 186 -13.37 -20.63 12.28
N ARG A 187 -13.73 -19.65 13.10
CA ARG A 187 -13.62 -19.70 14.56
C ARG A 187 -14.97 -19.30 15.15
N PHE A 188 -15.55 -20.21 15.92
CA PHE A 188 -16.82 -20.05 16.62
C PHE A 188 -16.67 -20.45 18.08
N PRO A 189 -17.55 -19.98 18.99
CA PRO A 189 -17.57 -20.46 20.36
C PRO A 189 -17.70 -21.98 20.39
N GLY A 190 -16.73 -22.67 21.00
CA GLY A 190 -16.70 -24.13 21.08
C GLY A 190 -16.34 -24.87 19.79
N ALA A 191 -15.97 -24.18 18.71
CA ALA A 191 -15.57 -24.81 17.45
C ALA A 191 -14.50 -23.97 16.71
N ASP A 192 -13.32 -24.54 16.53
CA ASP A 192 -12.19 -23.88 15.85
C ASP A 192 -12.05 -24.27 14.37
N SER A 193 -12.99 -25.06 13.84
CA SER A 193 -12.97 -25.55 12.45
C SER A 193 -14.38 -25.79 11.91
N PRO A 194 -14.56 -25.84 10.58
CA PRO A 194 -15.84 -26.20 9.97
C PRO A 194 -16.36 -27.57 10.41
N GLU A 195 -15.45 -28.54 10.60
CA GLU A 195 -15.77 -29.88 11.06
C GLU A 195 -16.28 -29.87 12.50
N ALA A 196 -15.57 -29.20 13.42
CA ALA A 196 -16.01 -29.04 14.80
C ALA A 196 -17.33 -28.27 14.91
N LEU A 197 -17.54 -27.27 14.05
CA LEU A 197 -18.80 -26.52 13.99
C LEU A 197 -19.96 -27.44 13.55
N TRP A 198 -19.73 -28.26 12.54
CA TRP A 198 -20.73 -29.22 12.07
C TRP A 198 -21.11 -30.22 13.17
N GLU A 199 -20.12 -30.76 13.89
CA GLU A 199 -20.38 -31.65 15.03
C GLU A 199 -21.21 -30.97 16.12
N LEU A 200 -20.85 -29.74 16.49
CA LEU A 200 -21.56 -28.94 17.48
C LEU A 200 -23.03 -28.72 17.09
N ILE A 201 -23.30 -28.36 15.84
CA ILE A 201 -24.67 -28.16 15.31
C ILE A 201 -25.43 -29.49 15.27
N ARG A 202 -24.81 -30.55 14.74
CA ARG A 202 -25.41 -31.87 14.61
C ARG A 202 -25.79 -32.47 15.95
N GLU A 203 -24.98 -32.22 16.99
CA GLU A 203 -25.23 -32.66 18.37
C GLU A 203 -26.20 -31.74 19.13
N GLY A 204 -26.60 -30.60 18.55
CA GLY A 204 -27.48 -29.63 19.22
C GLY A 204 -26.86 -29.00 20.46
N ARG A 205 -25.53 -28.87 20.51
CA ARG A 205 -24.81 -28.35 21.69
C ARG A 205 -24.86 -26.81 21.71
N GLU A 206 -25.23 -26.26 22.87
CA GLU A 206 -25.19 -24.81 23.08
C GLU A 206 -23.76 -24.33 23.37
N SER A 207 -23.31 -23.31 22.65
CA SER A 207 -21.99 -22.69 22.83
C SER A 207 -22.02 -21.32 23.50
N ILE A 208 -23.20 -20.76 23.73
CA ILE A 208 -23.39 -19.53 24.49
C ILE A 208 -23.23 -19.84 25.98
N ARG A 209 -22.29 -19.17 26.62
CA ARG A 209 -21.96 -19.41 28.03
C ARG A 209 -22.63 -18.35 28.91
N THR A 210 -22.99 -18.76 30.11
CA THR A 210 -23.38 -17.82 31.17
C THR A 210 -22.13 -17.40 31.93
N LEU A 211 -21.85 -16.10 31.97
CA LEU A 211 -20.70 -15.53 32.65
C LEU A 211 -20.95 -15.39 34.14
N THR A 212 -19.98 -15.79 34.95
CA THR A 212 -19.98 -15.57 36.39
C THR A 212 -19.66 -14.10 36.70
N ASP A 213 -19.94 -13.65 37.93
CA ASP A 213 -19.50 -12.33 38.39
C ASP A 213 -17.98 -12.15 38.26
N SER A 214 -17.21 -13.20 38.52
CA SER A 214 -15.76 -13.19 38.33
C SER A 214 -15.38 -12.95 36.88
N ASP A 215 -16.06 -13.60 35.92
CA ASP A 215 -15.81 -13.41 34.49
C ASP A 215 -16.14 -11.98 34.05
N LEU A 216 -17.25 -11.43 34.54
CA LEU A 216 -17.68 -10.07 34.22
C LEU A 216 -16.71 -9.02 34.78
N ARG A 217 -16.24 -9.19 36.02
CA ARG A 217 -15.21 -8.33 36.61
C ARG A 217 -13.89 -8.42 35.85
N ALA A 218 -13.46 -9.63 35.47
CA ALA A 218 -12.24 -9.82 34.68
C ALA A 218 -12.31 -9.15 33.30
N ARG A 219 -13.53 -8.96 32.76
CA ARG A 219 -13.78 -8.23 31.50
C ARG A 219 -13.98 -6.72 31.69
N GLY A 220 -13.87 -6.21 32.91
CA GLY A 220 -14.03 -4.79 33.21
C GLY A 220 -15.48 -4.30 33.19
N VAL A 221 -16.46 -5.20 33.35
CA VAL A 221 -17.87 -4.79 33.48
C VAL A 221 -18.06 -4.03 34.80
N PRO A 222 -18.63 -2.81 34.79
CA PRO A 222 -18.88 -2.04 36.01
C PRO A 222 -19.72 -2.80 37.04
N GLU A 223 -19.36 -2.71 38.32
CA GLU A 223 -20.07 -3.42 39.41
C GLU A 223 -21.56 -3.09 39.46
N ALA A 224 -21.95 -1.84 39.12
CA ALA A 224 -23.34 -1.44 39.03
C ALA A 224 -24.15 -2.26 38.00
N LEU A 225 -23.54 -2.63 36.87
CA LEU A 225 -24.16 -3.51 35.87
C LEU A 225 -24.14 -4.97 36.33
N ILE A 226 -23.09 -5.40 37.04
CA ILE A 226 -23.03 -6.75 37.63
C ILE A 226 -24.11 -6.93 38.70
N LEU A 227 -24.47 -5.90 39.44
CA LEU A 227 -25.53 -6.00 40.46
C LEU A 227 -26.94 -5.82 39.90
N ASP A 228 -27.09 -5.38 38.64
CA ASP A 228 -28.38 -5.19 37.99
C ASP A 228 -29.04 -6.53 37.65
N ALA A 229 -30.26 -6.75 38.16
CA ALA A 229 -31.05 -7.94 37.90
C ALA A 229 -31.49 -8.08 36.43
N GLN A 230 -31.50 -6.99 35.66
CA GLN A 230 -31.82 -6.97 34.23
C GLN A 230 -30.61 -7.28 33.34
N TYR A 231 -29.40 -7.34 33.89
CA TYR A 231 -28.19 -7.55 33.10
C TYR A 231 -28.12 -8.98 32.54
N VAL A 232 -28.04 -9.09 31.21
CA VAL A 232 -27.97 -10.38 30.51
C VAL A 232 -26.53 -10.90 30.49
N ARG A 233 -26.26 -11.96 31.24
CA ARG A 233 -24.92 -12.56 31.43
C ARG A 233 -24.56 -13.61 30.40
N ARG A 234 -25.14 -13.54 29.20
CA ARG A 234 -24.98 -14.55 28.15
C ARG A 234 -23.97 -14.04 27.13
N ALA A 235 -22.95 -14.83 26.81
CA ALA A 235 -21.91 -14.42 25.87
C ALA A 235 -21.46 -15.56 24.94
N ALA A 236 -21.27 -15.19 23.67
CA ALA A 236 -20.52 -15.97 22.70
C ALA A 236 -19.03 -15.65 22.89
N VAL A 237 -18.26 -16.58 23.46
CA VAL A 237 -16.85 -16.37 23.76
C VAL A 237 -16.00 -17.22 22.83
N LEU A 238 -15.08 -16.58 22.12
CA LEU A 238 -14.02 -17.28 21.39
C LEU A 238 -12.88 -17.59 22.35
N ASP A 239 -12.46 -18.85 22.35
CA ASP A 239 -11.27 -19.27 23.10
C ASP A 239 -10.01 -18.85 22.33
N ARG A 240 -8.91 -18.56 23.06
CA ARG A 240 -7.58 -18.24 22.49
C ARG A 240 -7.54 -17.03 21.53
N VAL A 241 -8.43 -16.06 21.70
CA VAL A 241 -8.50 -14.83 20.88
C VAL A 241 -7.24 -13.95 21.01
N ASP A 242 -6.47 -14.14 22.07
CA ASP A 242 -5.23 -13.47 22.38
C ASP A 242 -4.00 -14.09 21.68
N LEU A 243 -4.10 -15.36 21.25
CA LEU A 243 -3.00 -16.07 20.60
C LEU A 243 -2.90 -15.72 19.11
N PHE A 244 -1.67 -15.56 18.62
CA PHE A 244 -1.37 -15.29 17.22
C PHE A 244 0.11 -15.55 16.94
N ASP A 245 0.44 -16.08 15.75
CA ASP A 245 1.84 -16.26 15.29
C ASP A 245 2.26 -15.10 14.38
N PRO A 246 2.87 -14.02 14.90
CA PRO A 246 3.28 -12.89 14.08
C PRO A 246 4.43 -13.24 13.12
N GLY A 247 5.31 -14.17 13.51
CA GLY A 247 6.46 -14.60 12.72
C GLY A 247 6.05 -15.23 11.41
N TYR A 248 5.00 -16.07 11.43
CA TYR A 248 4.43 -16.66 10.22
C TYR A 248 4.01 -15.60 9.18
N PHE A 249 3.41 -14.50 9.65
CA PHE A 249 2.98 -13.39 8.80
C PHE A 249 4.12 -12.37 8.52
N GLY A 250 5.28 -12.53 9.15
CA GLY A 250 6.40 -11.60 9.07
C GLY A 250 6.05 -10.22 9.63
N LEU A 251 5.27 -10.20 10.71
CA LEU A 251 4.92 -9.06 11.53
C LEU A 251 5.84 -9.04 12.76
N SER A 252 6.07 -7.87 13.32
CA SER A 252 6.78 -7.77 14.61
C SER A 252 5.84 -8.10 15.77
N GLU A 253 6.39 -8.53 16.91
CA GLU A 253 5.59 -8.73 18.13
C GLU A 253 4.88 -7.44 18.55
N ARG A 254 5.58 -6.30 18.46
CA ARG A 254 5.01 -4.97 18.76
C ARG A 254 3.80 -4.66 17.88
N GLU A 255 3.88 -4.94 16.59
CA GLU A 255 2.75 -4.73 15.68
C GLU A 255 1.58 -5.67 16.04
N ALA A 256 1.86 -6.94 16.33
CA ALA A 256 0.83 -7.92 16.66
C ALA A 256 0.06 -7.62 17.94
N VAL A 257 0.73 -7.10 18.96
CA VAL A 257 0.08 -6.63 20.20
C VAL A 257 -0.90 -5.49 19.92
N LEU A 258 -0.61 -4.62 18.95
CA LEU A 258 -1.47 -3.51 18.59
C LEU A 258 -2.62 -3.91 17.64
N MET A 259 -2.63 -5.12 17.10
CA MET A 259 -3.63 -5.55 16.13
C MET A 259 -4.92 -6.02 16.80
N ASP A 260 -6.06 -5.62 16.23
CA ASP A 260 -7.36 -6.15 16.63
C ASP A 260 -7.37 -7.69 16.45
N PRO A 261 -7.86 -8.47 17.43
CA PRO A 261 -8.01 -9.91 17.27
C PRO A 261 -8.82 -10.32 16.03
N GLN A 262 -9.79 -9.51 15.58
CA GLN A 262 -10.52 -9.74 14.34
C GLN A 262 -9.57 -9.81 13.14
N HIS A 263 -8.55 -8.95 13.10
CA HIS A 263 -7.54 -8.95 12.05
C HIS A 263 -6.65 -10.19 12.13
N ARG A 264 -6.21 -10.54 13.34
CA ARG A 264 -5.35 -11.71 13.59
C ARG A 264 -6.05 -13.01 13.18
N LEU A 265 -7.28 -13.23 13.66
CA LEU A 265 -8.08 -14.40 13.34
C LEU A 265 -8.43 -14.48 11.85
N PHE A 266 -8.70 -13.34 11.20
CA PHE A 266 -8.96 -13.31 9.75
C PHE A 266 -7.75 -13.75 8.94
N LEU A 267 -6.54 -13.34 9.33
CA LEU A 267 -5.30 -13.77 8.69
C LEU A 267 -5.08 -15.28 8.82
N GLU A 268 -5.28 -15.84 10.01
CA GLU A 268 -5.17 -17.28 10.26
C GLU A 268 -6.20 -18.07 9.46
N CYS A 269 -7.48 -17.67 9.52
CA CYS A 269 -8.56 -18.32 8.77
C CYS A 269 -8.31 -18.26 7.26
N THR A 270 -7.75 -17.16 6.75
CA THR A 270 -7.40 -17.04 5.33
C THR A 270 -6.35 -18.07 4.93
N VAL A 271 -5.29 -18.23 5.73
CA VAL A 271 -4.22 -19.19 5.46
C VAL A 271 -4.75 -20.62 5.53
N GLU A 272 -5.57 -20.91 6.53
CA GLU A 272 -6.16 -22.23 6.73
C GLU A 272 -7.12 -22.60 5.58
N ALA A 273 -8.01 -21.68 5.17
CA ALA A 273 -8.92 -21.88 4.06
C ALA A 273 -8.17 -22.10 2.73
N LEU A 274 -7.12 -21.31 2.47
CA LEU A 274 -6.27 -21.50 1.30
C LEU A 274 -5.54 -22.84 1.33
N SER A 275 -5.05 -23.26 2.50
CA SER A 275 -4.37 -24.55 2.68
C SER A 275 -5.33 -25.71 2.43
N ARG A 276 -6.55 -25.66 2.97
CA ARG A 276 -7.62 -26.64 2.71
C ARG A 276 -8.00 -26.70 1.22
N ALA A 277 -7.97 -25.57 0.51
CA ALA A 277 -8.21 -25.52 -0.93
C ALA A 277 -7.03 -26.08 -1.76
N GLY A 278 -5.96 -26.57 -1.13
CA GLY A 278 -4.73 -26.98 -1.81
C GLY A 278 -3.98 -25.80 -2.47
N ARG A 279 -4.24 -24.57 -2.04
CA ARG A 279 -3.64 -23.35 -2.58
C ARG A 279 -2.57 -22.84 -1.60
N GLY A 280 -1.33 -23.22 -1.83
CA GLY A 280 -0.21 -22.70 -1.05
C GLY A 280 -0.10 -21.17 -1.13
N ARG A 281 0.42 -20.53 -0.07
CA ARG A 281 0.54 -19.08 0.08
C ARG A 281 1.23 -18.37 -1.10
N ARG A 282 2.17 -19.03 -1.76
CA ARG A 282 2.93 -18.51 -2.92
C ARG A 282 2.53 -19.17 -4.25
N SER A 283 1.39 -19.86 -4.29
CA SER A 283 0.94 -20.50 -5.53
C SER A 283 0.68 -19.45 -6.60
N LYS A 284 1.26 -19.63 -7.80
CA LYS A 284 0.95 -18.78 -8.97
C LYS A 284 -0.55 -18.81 -9.32
N GLN A 285 -1.27 -19.85 -8.87
CA GLN A 285 -2.72 -19.98 -9.04
C GLN A 285 -3.53 -18.93 -8.26
N THR A 286 -2.89 -18.19 -7.36
CA THR A 286 -3.56 -17.15 -6.57
C THR A 286 -3.23 -15.72 -7.02
N ALA A 287 -2.49 -15.53 -8.10
CA ALA A 287 -2.07 -14.20 -8.56
C ALA A 287 -3.23 -13.26 -8.93
N ASN A 288 -4.41 -13.80 -9.27
CA ASN A 288 -5.62 -13.03 -9.59
C ASN A 288 -6.74 -13.31 -8.57
N THR A 289 -6.47 -13.04 -7.29
CA THR A 289 -7.45 -13.28 -6.21
C THR A 289 -7.90 -11.96 -5.60
N GLY A 290 -9.21 -11.66 -5.70
CA GLY A 290 -9.82 -10.59 -4.90
C GLY A 290 -10.03 -11.03 -3.45
N VAL A 291 -9.99 -10.07 -2.53
CA VAL A 291 -10.28 -10.28 -1.10
C VAL A 291 -11.43 -9.37 -0.71
N TRP A 292 -12.48 -9.96 -0.14
CA TRP A 292 -13.61 -9.25 0.42
C TRP A 292 -13.73 -9.65 1.88
N ALA A 293 -13.85 -8.66 2.76
CA ALA A 293 -13.91 -8.89 4.20
C ALA A 293 -14.91 -7.92 4.84
N GLY A 294 -15.57 -8.38 5.89
CA GLY A 294 -16.39 -7.56 6.77
C GLY A 294 -15.81 -7.63 8.18
N CYS A 295 -15.81 -6.49 8.87
CA CYS A 295 -15.34 -6.36 10.24
C CYS A 295 -16.40 -5.58 11.04
N TYR A 296 -16.55 -5.89 12.32
CA TYR A 296 -17.38 -5.08 13.21
C TYR A 296 -16.58 -3.89 13.75
N LEU A 297 -17.17 -3.10 14.64
CA LEU A 297 -16.49 -1.98 15.30
C LEU A 297 -15.15 -2.44 15.91
N PRO A 298 -14.05 -1.67 15.76
CA PRO A 298 -12.74 -2.00 16.33
C PRO A 298 -12.73 -1.75 17.86
N SER A 299 -13.44 -2.61 18.58
CA SER A 299 -13.57 -2.53 20.04
C SER A 299 -12.23 -2.69 20.74
N TYR A 300 -11.26 -3.38 20.11
CA TYR A 300 -9.90 -3.49 20.64
C TYR A 300 -9.21 -2.13 20.73
N LEU A 301 -9.28 -1.34 19.65
CA LEU A 301 -8.75 0.02 19.62
C LEU A 301 -9.36 0.89 20.71
N VAL A 302 -10.67 0.83 20.90
CA VAL A 302 -11.38 1.70 21.86
C VAL A 302 -11.15 1.27 23.30
N HIS A 303 -11.35 -0.01 23.61
CA HIS A 303 -11.40 -0.49 24.99
C HIS A 303 -10.06 -1.02 25.52
N HIS A 304 -9.15 -1.44 24.65
CA HIS A 304 -7.87 -2.03 25.07
C HIS A 304 -6.65 -1.17 24.71
N LEU A 305 -6.70 -0.38 23.62
CA LEU A 305 -5.57 0.51 23.27
C LEU A 305 -5.81 1.96 23.72
N GLY A 306 -7.01 2.48 23.48
CA GLY A 306 -7.43 3.85 23.83
C GLY A 306 -7.54 4.07 25.33
N ALA A 307 -8.08 3.09 26.07
CA ALA A 307 -8.12 3.15 27.53
C ALA A 307 -6.74 2.89 28.20
N ALA A 308 -5.82 2.21 27.52
CA ALA A 308 -4.56 1.73 28.11
C ALA A 308 -3.33 2.63 27.86
N ARG A 309 -3.50 3.87 27.36
CA ARG A 309 -2.40 4.82 27.07
C ARG A 309 -1.33 4.29 26.09
N HIS A 310 -1.62 3.26 25.29
CA HIS A 310 -0.65 2.72 24.33
C HIS A 310 -0.47 3.59 23.08
N LEU A 311 -1.32 4.60 22.90
CA LEU A 311 -1.26 5.55 21.80
C LEU A 311 -0.82 6.90 22.36
N ASP A 312 0.49 7.13 22.38
CA ASP A 312 1.05 8.47 22.58
C ASP A 312 0.84 9.25 21.27
N PRO A 313 0.09 10.37 21.27
CA PRO A 313 -0.05 11.23 20.10
C PRO A 313 1.29 11.76 19.58
N ALA A 314 2.34 11.76 20.40
CA ALA A 314 3.70 12.16 20.02
C ALA A 314 4.50 11.02 19.37
N ASP A 315 4.01 9.77 19.36
CA ASP A 315 4.60 8.65 18.63
C ASP A 315 3.75 8.30 17.39
N PRO A 316 3.98 8.99 16.25
CA PRO A 316 3.20 8.76 15.03
C PRO A 316 3.38 7.34 14.47
N THR A 317 4.46 6.65 14.82
CA THR A 317 4.72 5.28 14.34
C THR A 317 3.78 4.29 15.01
N THR A 318 3.66 4.37 16.34
CA THR A 318 2.75 3.51 17.10
C THR A 318 1.30 3.81 16.75
N PHE A 319 0.96 5.08 16.58
CA PHE A 319 -0.38 5.48 16.14
C PHE A 319 -0.73 4.87 14.79
N HIS A 320 0.16 4.97 13.80
CA HIS A 320 -0.06 4.41 12.47
C HIS A 320 -0.16 2.86 12.49
N LEU A 321 0.68 2.18 13.28
CA LEU A 321 0.60 0.72 13.41
C LEU A 321 -0.73 0.28 14.02
N ALA A 322 -1.24 1.00 15.02
CA ALA A 322 -2.54 0.73 15.61
C ALA A 322 -3.68 1.03 14.62
N GLU A 323 -3.60 2.10 13.84
CA GLU A 323 -4.58 2.41 12.80
C GLU A 323 -4.70 1.26 11.79
N ILE A 324 -3.58 0.85 11.16
CA ILE A 324 -3.57 -0.25 10.18
C ILE A 324 -3.93 -1.59 10.86
N GLY A 325 -3.68 -1.73 12.16
CA GLY A 325 -3.96 -2.94 12.93
C GLY A 325 -5.42 -3.13 13.32
N ASN A 326 -6.24 -2.07 13.28
CA ASN A 326 -7.59 -2.08 13.83
C ASN A 326 -8.65 -1.53 12.87
N ASP A 327 -8.30 -0.65 11.93
CA ASP A 327 -9.30 -0.09 11.02
C ASP A 327 -9.75 -1.14 9.99
N LYS A 328 -11.07 -1.28 9.86
CA LYS A 328 -11.77 -2.24 9.01
C LYS A 328 -11.30 -2.25 7.55
N ASP A 329 -10.84 -1.10 7.02
CA ASP A 329 -10.45 -0.96 5.62
C ASP A 329 -9.11 -1.68 5.34
N TYR A 330 -8.34 -1.97 6.39
CA TYR A 330 -7.05 -2.68 6.28
C TYR A 330 -7.17 -4.20 6.33
N LEU A 331 -8.32 -4.74 6.71
CA LEU A 331 -8.54 -6.17 6.82
C LEU A 331 -8.31 -6.91 5.47
N PRO A 332 -8.94 -6.51 4.34
CA PRO A 332 -8.70 -7.17 3.04
C PRO A 332 -7.34 -6.80 2.43
N THR A 333 -6.88 -5.56 2.58
CA THR A 333 -5.63 -5.09 1.98
C THR A 333 -4.41 -5.75 2.62
N ARG A 334 -4.45 -6.05 3.93
CA ARG A 334 -3.37 -6.76 4.63
C ARG A 334 -3.22 -8.20 4.13
N VAL A 335 -4.32 -8.90 3.85
CA VAL A 335 -4.26 -10.22 3.20
C VAL A 335 -3.64 -10.11 1.81
N ALA A 336 -4.06 -9.13 1.01
CA ALA A 336 -3.50 -8.92 -0.33
C ALA A 336 -1.99 -8.64 -0.27
N TYR A 337 -1.54 -7.78 0.65
CA TYR A 337 -0.14 -7.44 0.85
C TYR A 337 0.71 -8.64 1.28
N LEU A 338 0.22 -9.45 2.23
CA LEU A 338 0.92 -10.63 2.73
C LEU A 338 1.06 -11.76 1.69
N ARG A 339 0.28 -11.68 0.61
CA ARG A 339 0.30 -12.59 -0.55
C ARG A 339 1.07 -12.04 -1.75
N GLY A 340 1.36 -10.74 -1.77
CA GLY A 340 2.18 -10.12 -2.81
C GLY A 340 3.63 -10.65 -2.81
N PRO A 341 4.38 -10.47 -3.90
CA PRO A 341 5.78 -10.86 -3.96
C PRO A 341 6.59 -10.04 -2.95
N ARG A 342 6.91 -10.63 -1.79
CA ARG A 342 7.95 -10.08 -0.91
C ARG A 342 9.30 -10.26 -1.61
N ARG A 343 10.04 -9.16 -1.81
CA ARG A 343 11.45 -9.20 -2.23
C ARG A 343 12.22 -10.19 -1.33
N PRO A 344 13.20 -10.94 -1.85
CA PRO A 344 14.01 -11.83 -1.03
C PRO A 344 14.70 -11.00 0.05
N ARG A 345 14.42 -11.33 1.33
CA ARG A 345 15.25 -10.89 2.44
C ARG A 345 16.45 -11.83 2.43
N HIS A 346 17.59 -11.33 1.99
CA HIS A 346 18.86 -11.97 2.34
C HIS A 346 19.03 -11.82 3.85
N CYS A 347 19.22 -12.95 4.53
CA CYS A 347 19.61 -12.99 5.93
C CYS A 347 20.96 -12.32 6.13
#